data_AF-A0A8C2IUJ0-F1
#
_entry.id   AF-A0A8C2IUJ0-F1
#
_cell.length_a   1.000
_cell.length_b   1.000
_cell.length_c   1.000
_cell.angle_alpha   90.00
_cell.angle_beta   90.00
_cell.angle_gamma   90.00
#
_symmetry.space_group_name_H-M   'P 1'
#
loop_
_entity.id
_entity.type
_entity.pdbx_description
1 polymer ?
#
loop_
_entity_poly.entity_id
_entity_poly.type
_entity_poly.pdbx_seq_one_letter_code
_entity_poly.pdbx_strand_id
1 'polypeptide(L)'
;MKVAAFDIQKFGKSELSDAFVLKTLIKVRPIHTYKGETSHLTVNFLLNEFNKTHHYTLEISARLGRGNYKEQFMFLYRDDLVDLVVSYQYQDHQSGDEDAFAREPYVLLFKCHKTDLVLMPVHTKPEDSVKELDEPYDVFQKVKMKRKTDVKHYTQL
;
A
#
# COMPACT_ATOMS: atom_id res chain seq x y z
N MET A 1 -9.75 -11.28 9.71
CA MET A 1 -8.89 -10.54 8.75
C MET A 1 -7.48 -10.56 9.30
N LYS A 2 -6.48 -10.85 8.46
CA LYS A 2 -5.05 -10.80 8.83
C LYS A 2 -4.37 -9.77 7.94
N VAL A 3 -3.54 -8.92 8.52
CA VAL A 3 -2.80 -7.86 7.84
C VAL A 3 -1.34 -7.95 8.28
N ALA A 4 -0.41 -7.71 7.37
CA ALA A 4 1.03 -7.70 7.59
C ALA A 4 1.67 -6.96 6.41
N ALA A 5 2.75 -6.24 6.68
CA ALA A 5 3.51 -5.50 5.69
C ALA A 5 4.88 -6.17 5.50
N PHE A 6 5.42 -6.08 4.29
CA PHE A 6 6.75 -6.57 3.96
C PHE A 6 7.56 -5.47 3.29
N ASP A 7 8.83 -5.38 3.64
CA ASP A 7 9.83 -4.74 2.80
C ASP A 7 10.61 -5.86 2.12
N ILE A 8 10.38 -6.01 0.81
CA ILE A 8 11.12 -6.97 -0.01
C ILE A 8 12.13 -6.20 -0.83
N GLN A 9 13.39 -6.37 -0.48
CA GLN A 9 14.49 -5.77 -1.21
C GLN A 9 14.46 -6.22 -2.68
N LYS A 10 14.44 -5.25 -3.60
CA LYS A 10 14.48 -5.47 -5.05
C LYS A 10 13.37 -6.40 -5.56
N PHE A 11 12.15 -6.27 -5.06
CA PHE A 11 11.05 -7.14 -5.50
C PHE A 11 10.95 -7.22 -7.04
N GLY A 12 11.10 -8.42 -7.59
CA GLY A 12 11.30 -8.61 -9.02
C GLY A 12 11.28 -10.07 -9.46
N LYS A 13 11.62 -10.30 -10.73
CA LYS A 13 11.59 -11.64 -11.34
C LYS A 13 12.58 -12.60 -10.68
N SER A 14 13.77 -12.12 -10.32
CA SER A 14 14.81 -12.92 -9.64
C SER A 14 14.29 -13.48 -8.32
N GLU A 15 13.66 -12.63 -7.52
CA GLU A 15 13.15 -12.94 -6.20
C GLU A 15 11.96 -13.91 -6.30
N LEU A 16 11.07 -13.72 -7.26
CA LEU A 16 9.93 -14.62 -7.49
C LEU A 16 10.32 -15.96 -8.12
N SER A 17 11.52 -16.08 -8.69
CA SER A 17 12.03 -17.36 -9.21
C SER A 17 12.51 -18.31 -8.10
N ASP A 18 12.78 -17.78 -6.91
CA ASP A 18 13.08 -18.59 -5.74
C ASP A 18 11.79 -19.21 -5.17
N ALA A 19 11.68 -20.54 -5.29
CA ALA A 19 10.52 -21.28 -4.85
C ALA A 19 10.27 -21.19 -3.33
N PHE A 20 11.31 -21.03 -2.52
CA PHE A 20 11.19 -20.84 -1.07
C PHE A 20 10.62 -19.45 -0.75
N VAL A 21 11.10 -18.41 -1.44
CA VAL A 21 10.57 -17.04 -1.32
C VAL A 21 9.10 -17.00 -1.74
N LEU A 22 8.77 -17.51 -2.93
CA LEU A 22 7.39 -17.53 -3.43
C LEU A 22 6.44 -18.29 -2.50
N LYS A 23 6.83 -19.49 -2.04
CA LYS A 23 6.02 -20.26 -1.07
C LYS A 23 5.84 -19.52 0.24
N THR A 24 6.86 -18.81 0.71
CA THR A 24 6.78 -17.99 1.91
C THR A 24 5.78 -16.85 1.72
N LEU A 25 5.87 -16.10 0.62
CA LEU A 25 4.95 -14.99 0.33
C LEU A 25 3.49 -15.44 0.28
N ILE A 26 3.21 -16.56 -0.39
CA ILE A 26 1.86 -17.14 -0.48
C ILE A 26 1.36 -17.59 0.91
N LYS A 27 2.25 -18.14 1.75
CA LYS A 27 1.88 -18.66 3.07
C LYS A 27 1.49 -17.56 4.04
N VAL A 28 2.11 -16.38 3.99
CA VAL A 28 1.88 -15.38 5.04
C VAL A 28 0.53 -14.64 4.91
N ARG A 29 -0.17 -14.74 3.77
CA ARG A 29 -1.58 -14.32 3.56
C ARG A 29 -2.04 -12.95 4.13
N PRO A 30 -1.32 -11.82 4.01
CA PRO A 30 -1.91 -10.53 4.33
C PRO A 30 -1.84 -9.58 3.14
N ILE A 31 -2.25 -8.34 3.36
CA ILE A 31 -2.12 -7.23 2.42
C ILE A 31 -0.63 -6.90 2.20
N HIS A 32 -0.03 -7.46 1.15
CA HIS A 32 1.40 -7.31 0.91
C HIS A 32 1.74 -5.92 0.36
N THR A 33 2.58 -5.19 1.07
CA THR A 33 3.40 -4.10 0.52
C THR A 33 4.62 -4.69 -0.15
N TYR A 34 4.88 -4.34 -1.41
CA TYR A 34 6.09 -4.73 -2.14
C TYR A 34 6.83 -3.49 -2.58
N LYS A 35 8.17 -3.59 -2.64
CA LYS A 35 9.09 -2.50 -2.97
C LYS A 35 9.96 -2.87 -4.17
N GLY A 36 9.70 -2.28 -5.32
CA GLY A 36 10.52 -2.49 -6.52
C GLY A 36 9.83 -2.08 -7.83
N GLU A 37 10.63 -1.80 -8.85
CA GLU A 37 10.14 -1.63 -10.22
C GLU A 37 9.61 -2.97 -10.71
N THR A 38 8.30 -3.12 -10.64
CA THR A 38 7.66 -4.40 -10.92
C THR A 38 7.01 -4.35 -12.29
N SER A 39 7.56 -5.09 -13.25
CA SER A 39 6.93 -5.19 -14.58
C SER A 39 5.53 -5.80 -14.46
N HIS A 40 4.60 -5.43 -15.36
CA HIS A 40 3.26 -6.02 -15.42
C HIS A 40 3.30 -7.56 -15.46
N LEU A 41 4.31 -8.14 -16.11
CA LEU A 41 4.51 -9.59 -16.17
C LEU A 41 4.79 -10.20 -14.79
N THR A 42 5.61 -9.53 -13.97
CA THR A 42 5.97 -9.98 -12.61
C THR A 42 4.75 -9.90 -11.69
N VAL A 43 3.99 -8.80 -11.78
CA VAL A 43 2.74 -8.61 -11.02
C VAL A 43 1.71 -9.68 -11.38
N ASN A 44 1.48 -9.91 -12.67
CA ASN A 44 0.53 -10.92 -13.15
C ASN A 44 0.95 -12.34 -12.75
N PHE A 45 2.24 -12.66 -12.83
CA PHE A 45 2.76 -13.94 -12.37
C PHE A 45 2.46 -14.16 -10.88
N LEU A 46 2.78 -13.19 -10.03
CA LEU A 46 2.48 -13.26 -8.61
C LEU A 46 0.98 -13.47 -8.36
N LEU A 47 0.14 -12.65 -8.99
CA LEU A 47 -1.31 -12.72 -8.82
C LEU A 47 -1.85 -14.11 -9.20
N ASN A 48 -1.39 -14.67 -10.31
CA ASN A 48 -1.75 -16.02 -10.75
C ASN A 48 -1.35 -17.10 -9.73
N GLU A 49 -0.17 -16.98 -9.10
CA GLU A 49 0.28 -17.91 -8.07
C GLU A 49 -0.62 -17.87 -6.82
N PHE A 50 -1.03 -16.67 -6.38
CA PHE A 50 -1.97 -16.50 -5.27
C PHE A 50 -3.38 -17.01 -5.60
N ASN A 51 -3.82 -16.78 -6.84
CA ASN A 51 -5.13 -17.16 -7.36
C ASN A 51 -5.35 -18.67 -7.52
N LYS A 52 -4.31 -19.50 -7.32
CA LYS A 52 -4.45 -20.96 -7.24
C LYS A 52 -5.26 -21.43 -6.02
N THR A 53 -5.39 -20.59 -4.99
CA THR A 53 -6.01 -21.01 -3.71
C THR A 53 -7.21 -20.18 -3.28
N HIS A 54 -7.20 -18.87 -3.53
CA HIS A 54 -8.27 -17.93 -3.18
C HIS A 54 -8.31 -16.82 -4.22
N HIS A 55 -9.40 -16.07 -4.31
CA HIS A 55 -9.47 -14.89 -5.17
C HIS A 55 -8.70 -13.73 -4.53
N TYR A 56 -7.59 -13.39 -5.15
CA TYR A 56 -6.80 -12.20 -4.88
C TYR A 56 -6.90 -11.23 -6.05
N THR A 57 -6.84 -9.95 -5.70
CA THR A 57 -6.61 -8.83 -6.60
C THR A 57 -5.53 -7.93 -5.98
N LEU A 58 -5.12 -6.89 -6.71
CA LEU A 58 -4.09 -5.99 -6.24
C LEU A 58 -4.33 -4.53 -6.62
N GLU A 59 -3.70 -3.65 -5.86
CA GLU A 59 -3.66 -2.21 -6.10
C GLU A 59 -2.22 -1.71 -5.97
N ILE A 60 -1.75 -0.82 -6.86
CA ILE A 60 -0.36 -0.34 -6.88
C ILE A 60 -0.33 1.19 -6.86
N SER A 61 0.52 1.77 -6.02
CA SER A 61 0.74 3.22 -5.94
C SER A 61 1.54 3.77 -7.13
N ALA A 62 1.64 5.10 -7.17
CA ALA A 62 2.61 5.79 -8.01
C ALA A 62 4.06 5.40 -7.66
N ARG A 63 4.99 5.63 -8.62
CA ARG A 63 6.44 5.49 -8.41
C ARG A 63 6.98 6.72 -7.70
N LEU A 64 7.45 6.58 -6.46
CA LEU A 64 7.88 7.68 -5.58
C LEU A 64 9.31 7.46 -5.06
N GLY A 65 9.98 8.52 -4.64
CA GLY A 65 11.37 8.47 -4.20
C GLY A 65 12.12 9.75 -4.54
N ARG A 66 13.11 10.16 -3.73
CA ARG A 66 13.99 11.29 -4.08
C ARG A 66 15.10 10.83 -5.01
N GLY A 67 15.29 11.54 -6.13
CA GLY A 67 16.31 11.22 -7.14
C GLY A 67 15.92 10.09 -8.09
N ASN A 68 16.91 9.28 -8.50
CA ASN A 68 16.74 8.26 -9.55
C ASN A 68 16.14 6.95 -9.05
N TYR A 69 16.27 6.67 -7.75
CA TYR A 69 15.71 5.47 -7.16
C TYR A 69 14.25 5.71 -6.77
N LYS A 70 13.35 4.92 -7.35
CA LYS A 70 11.91 5.02 -7.13
C LYS A 70 11.35 3.67 -6.68
N GLU A 71 10.37 3.73 -5.82
CA GLU A 71 9.66 2.60 -5.23
C GLU A 71 8.15 2.76 -5.47
N GLN A 72 7.43 1.66 -5.38
CA GLN A 72 5.96 1.64 -5.38
C GLN A 72 5.52 0.87 -4.15
N PHE A 73 4.31 1.12 -3.69
CA PHE A 73 3.59 0.25 -2.77
C PHE A 73 2.62 -0.59 -3.59
N MET A 74 2.73 -1.90 -3.51
CA MET A 74 1.66 -2.82 -3.97
C MET A 74 0.79 -3.21 -2.77
N PHE A 75 -0.45 -3.58 -2.99
CA PHE A 75 -1.40 -4.07 -2.00
C PHE A 75 -2.06 -5.30 -2.60
N LEU A 76 -1.73 -6.49 -2.12
CA LEU A 76 -2.34 -7.74 -2.58
C LEU A 76 -3.42 -8.18 -1.58
N TYR A 77 -4.69 -8.24 -1.98
CA TYR A 77 -5.79 -8.51 -1.05
C TYR A 77 -6.84 -9.44 -1.65
N ARG A 78 -7.64 -10.03 -0.76
CA ARG A 78 -8.73 -10.94 -1.10
C ARG A 78 -10.01 -10.14 -1.33
N ASP A 79 -10.42 -10.01 -2.58
CA ASP A 79 -11.66 -9.32 -2.97
C ASP A 79 -12.93 -10.08 -2.57
N ASP A 80 -12.81 -11.35 -2.22
CA ASP A 80 -13.88 -12.13 -1.59
C ASP A 80 -14.02 -11.87 -0.08
N LEU A 81 -13.13 -11.08 0.54
CA LEU A 81 -13.17 -10.74 1.97
C LEU A 81 -13.35 -9.26 2.27
N VAL A 82 -12.88 -8.38 1.38
CA VAL A 82 -12.88 -6.92 1.56
C VAL A 82 -13.12 -6.21 0.24
N ASP A 83 -13.83 -5.08 0.29
CA ASP A 83 -14.01 -4.20 -0.87
C ASP A 83 -13.07 -3.00 -0.77
N LEU A 84 -12.26 -2.75 -1.80
CA LEU A 84 -11.52 -1.50 -1.92
C LEU A 84 -12.49 -0.37 -2.32
N VAL A 85 -12.74 0.57 -1.41
CA VAL A 85 -13.67 1.68 -1.62
C VAL A 85 -12.99 2.88 -2.25
N VAL A 86 -11.79 3.21 -1.75
CA VAL A 86 -10.99 4.31 -2.28
C VAL A 86 -9.51 4.02 -2.09
N SER A 87 -8.72 4.38 -3.09
CA SER A 87 -7.27 4.45 -3.03
C SER A 87 -6.83 5.84 -3.53
N TYR A 88 -5.84 6.45 -2.87
CA TYR A 88 -5.24 7.67 -3.37
C TYR A 88 -3.84 7.91 -2.79
N GLN A 89 -3.02 8.62 -3.57
CA GLN A 89 -1.72 9.10 -3.15
C GLN A 89 -1.90 10.38 -2.31
N TYR A 90 -1.38 10.42 -1.09
CA TYR A 90 -1.34 11.66 -0.32
C TYR A 90 -0.48 12.69 -1.06
N GLN A 91 -0.99 13.92 -1.15
CA GLN A 91 -0.29 15.03 -1.78
C GLN A 91 0.25 15.95 -0.69
N ASP A 92 1.57 16.00 -0.55
CA ASP A 92 2.24 16.82 0.45
C ASP A 92 2.40 18.27 -0.04
N HIS A 93 1.28 18.95 -0.30
CA HIS A 93 1.26 20.30 -0.86
C HIS A 93 1.12 21.37 0.23
N GLN A 94 1.79 21.18 1.37
CA GLN A 94 1.68 22.11 2.50
C GLN A 94 2.45 23.40 2.18
N SER A 95 1.75 24.53 2.21
CA SER A 95 2.33 25.83 1.83
C SER A 95 3.36 26.26 2.88
N GLY A 96 4.62 26.39 2.48
CA GLY A 96 5.72 26.79 3.36
C GLY A 96 6.40 25.62 4.09
N ASP A 97 6.01 24.38 3.79
CA ASP A 97 6.65 23.19 4.33
C ASP A 97 7.68 22.64 3.34
N GLU A 98 8.76 22.07 3.86
CA GLU A 98 9.69 21.30 3.05
C GLU A 98 9.07 19.93 2.81
N ASP A 99 8.95 19.50 1.54
CA ASP A 99 8.58 18.11 1.18
C ASP A 99 9.12 17.14 2.22
N ALA A 100 8.23 16.54 2.99
CA ALA A 100 8.64 15.85 4.20
C ALA A 100 8.92 14.39 3.91
N PHE A 101 8.16 13.80 2.98
CA PHE A 101 8.27 12.41 2.61
C PHE A 101 9.19 12.21 1.41
N ALA A 102 10.08 11.21 1.48
CA ALA A 102 10.75 10.77 0.26
C ALA A 102 9.80 9.96 -0.65
N ARG A 103 8.78 9.33 -0.04
CA ARG A 103 7.68 8.63 -0.69
C ARG A 103 6.40 8.97 0.04
N GLU A 104 5.53 9.71 -0.63
CA GLU A 104 4.27 10.12 -0.05
C GLU A 104 3.43 8.89 0.35
N PRO A 105 2.66 8.97 1.45
CA PRO A 105 1.85 7.83 1.89
C PRO A 105 0.74 7.46 0.90
N TYR A 106 0.56 6.16 0.66
CA TYR A 106 -0.53 5.65 -0.19
C TYR A 106 -1.73 5.20 0.65
N VAL A 107 -2.86 5.90 0.56
CA VAL A 107 -4.01 5.66 1.43
C VAL A 107 -5.01 4.73 0.74
N LEU A 108 -5.38 3.63 1.40
CA LEU A 108 -6.43 2.72 0.96
C LEU A 108 -7.50 2.56 2.03
N LEU A 109 -8.76 2.58 1.60
CA LEU A 109 -9.91 2.25 2.42
C LEU A 109 -10.52 0.93 1.97
N PHE A 110 -10.51 -0.04 2.88
CA PHE A 110 -11.24 -1.29 2.74
C PHE A 110 -12.52 -1.28 3.56
N LYS A 111 -13.64 -1.60 2.91
CA LYS A 111 -14.86 -2.00 3.60
C LYS A 111 -14.73 -3.47 3.97
N CYS A 112 -14.97 -3.79 5.24
CA CYS A 112 -14.87 -5.16 5.74
C CYS A 112 -16.16 -5.54 6.48
N HIS A 113 -16.47 -6.83 6.58
CA HIS A 113 -17.68 -7.31 7.25
C HIS A 113 -17.90 -6.80 8.69
N LYS A 114 -16.83 -6.53 9.44
CA LYS A 114 -16.91 -6.11 10.85
C LYS A 114 -16.55 -4.64 11.06
N THR A 115 -15.45 -4.20 10.46
CA THR A 115 -14.90 -2.86 10.69
C THR A 115 -14.11 -2.44 9.46
N ASP A 116 -14.46 -1.28 8.92
CA ASP A 116 -13.71 -0.68 7.82
C ASP A 116 -12.28 -0.38 8.24
N LEU A 117 -11.34 -0.61 7.33
CA LEU A 117 -9.91 -0.48 7.58
C LEU A 117 -9.33 0.60 6.67
N VAL A 118 -8.57 1.53 7.24
CA VAL A 118 -7.65 2.37 6.46
C VAL A 118 -6.27 1.78 6.59
N LEU A 119 -5.60 1.59 5.45
CA LEU A 119 -4.18 1.29 5.41
C LEU A 119 -3.42 2.43 4.76
N MET A 120 -2.26 2.72 5.35
CA MET A 120 -1.35 3.77 4.92
C MET A 120 0.07 3.25 5.15
N PRO A 121 0.75 2.72 4.11
CA PRO A 121 2.11 2.26 4.24
C PRO A 121 3.03 3.47 4.35
N VAL A 122 4.05 3.35 5.20
CA VAL A 122 5.12 4.34 5.33
C VAL A 122 6.44 3.61 5.22
N HIS A 123 7.29 4.06 4.30
CA HIS A 123 8.65 3.56 4.15
C HIS A 123 9.61 4.75 4.20
N THR A 124 10.16 4.96 5.40
CA THR A 124 10.99 6.11 5.71
C THR A 124 12.39 5.98 5.13
N LYS A 125 12.97 7.07 4.67
CA LYS A 125 14.41 7.11 4.39
C LYS A 125 15.17 7.08 5.72
N PRO A 126 16.13 6.16 5.94
CA PRO A 126 16.81 6.05 7.24
C PRO A 126 17.40 7.37 7.73
N GLU A 127 18.00 8.15 6.83
CA GLU A 127 18.64 9.42 7.13
C GLU A 127 17.65 10.53 7.52
N ASP A 128 16.41 10.46 7.01
CA ASP A 128 15.35 11.46 7.24
C ASP A 128 14.22 10.90 8.14
N SER A 129 14.44 9.74 8.78
CA SER A 129 13.40 8.96 9.45
C SER A 129 12.68 9.71 10.57
N VAL A 130 13.37 10.55 11.33
CA VAL A 130 12.75 11.37 12.38
C VAL A 130 11.76 12.37 11.78
N LYS A 131 12.14 13.05 10.69
CA LYS A 131 11.27 13.98 9.98
C LYS A 131 10.07 13.24 9.38
N GLU A 132 10.33 12.14 8.66
CA GLU A 132 9.28 11.36 8.01
C GLU A 132 8.30 10.68 8.99
N LEU A 133 8.67 10.47 10.26
CA LEU A 133 7.81 9.86 11.27
C LEU A 133 6.97 10.86 12.08
N ASP A 134 7.25 12.16 11.98
CA ASP A 134 6.45 13.20 12.64
C ASP A 134 5.15 13.49 11.85
N GLU A 135 5.26 13.52 10.53
CA GLU A 135 4.19 13.82 9.58
C GLU A 135 3.00 12.84 9.49
N PRO A 136 3.15 11.51 9.69
CA PRO A 136 2.04 10.56 9.52
C PRO A 136 0.83 10.86 10.41
N TYR A 137 1.03 11.58 11.52
CA TYR A 137 -0.08 12.03 12.37
C TYR A 137 -0.97 13.04 11.64
N ASP A 138 -0.39 14.00 10.93
CA ASP A 138 -1.14 15.01 10.17
C ASP A 138 -1.86 14.38 8.97
N VAL A 139 -1.22 13.41 8.32
CA VAL A 139 -1.86 12.59 7.29
C VAL A 139 -3.06 11.85 7.86
N PHE A 140 -2.92 11.23 9.05
CA PHE A 140 -4.03 10.56 9.73
C PHE A 140 -5.20 11.52 10.02
N GLN A 141 -4.93 12.74 10.50
CA GLN A 141 -5.98 13.73 10.75
C GLN A 141 -6.71 14.14 9.46
N LYS A 142 -5.97 14.37 8.36
CA LYS A 142 -6.53 14.70 7.05
C LYS A 142 -7.39 13.55 6.50
N VAL A 143 -6.91 12.30 6.59
CA VAL A 143 -7.67 11.11 6.18
C VAL A 143 -8.96 10.96 7.00
N LYS A 144 -8.88 11.15 8.33
CA LYS A 144 -10.03 11.08 9.23
C LYS A 144 -11.06 12.16 8.90
N MET A 145 -10.62 13.38 8.59
CA MET A 145 -11.50 14.48 8.18
C MET A 145 -12.18 14.19 6.84
N LYS A 146 -11.40 13.78 5.82
CA LYS A 146 -11.91 13.42 4.49
C LYS A 146 -12.97 12.32 4.57
N ARG A 147 -12.75 11.30 5.40
CA ARG A 147 -13.77 10.28 5.65
C ARG A 147 -15.07 10.85 6.25
N LYS A 148 -14.99 11.77 7.20
CA LYS A 148 -16.19 12.37 7.80
C LYS A 148 -16.99 13.20 6.79
N THR A 149 -16.32 13.83 5.82
CA THR A 149 -16.99 14.57 4.74
C THR A 149 -17.60 13.62 3.72
N ASP A 150 -16.90 12.54 3.38
CA ASP A 150 -17.37 11.56 2.40
C ASP A 150 -18.55 10.73 2.93
N VAL A 151 -18.55 10.37 4.23
CA VAL A 151 -19.67 9.64 4.87
C VAL A 151 -20.99 10.42 4.75
N LYS A 152 -20.96 11.76 4.78
CA LYS A 152 -22.17 12.58 4.57
C LYS A 152 -22.77 12.43 3.18
N HIS A 153 -21.95 12.12 2.16
CA HIS A 153 -22.43 11.85 0.81
C HIS A 153 -22.98 10.42 0.64
N TYR A 154 -22.58 9.46 1.48
CA TYR A 154 -23.11 8.09 1.45
C TYR A 154 -24.37 7.87 2.30
N THR A 155 -24.77 8.82 3.17
CA THR A 155 -25.98 8.69 4.03
C THR A 155 -27.25 9.29 3.42
N GLN A 156 -27.24 9.66 2.13
CA GLN A 156 -28.41 10.21 1.41
C GLN A 156 -28.96 9.29 0.30
N LEU A 157 -28.66 7.98 0.35
CA LEU A 157 -29.30 6.97 -0.49
C LEU A 157 -30.08 5.97 0.37
#